data_AF-Q4S912-F1
#
_entry.id   AF-Q4S912-F1
#
_cell.length_a   1.000
_cell.length_b   1.000
_cell.length_c   1.000
_cell.angle_alpha   90.00
_cell.angle_beta   90.00
_cell.angle_gamma   90.00
#
_symmetry.space_group_name_H-M   'P 1'
#
loop_
_entity.id
_entity.type
_entity.pdbx_description
1 polymer ?
#
loop_
_entity_poly.entity_id
_entity_poly.type
_entity_poly.pdbx_seq_one_letter_code
_entity_poly.pdbx_strand_id
1 'polypeptide(L)'
;MVPGSYSSSVVEGGVLMGALRRLQETQHNFKARCASVLSHTPCRFTVKWDPDFGLFLESVNGVAGNVHEQTYWEILSESSEEHRRIDLGEFHPQSYNAAHLRKKINER
;
A
#
# COMPACT_ATOMS: atom_id res chain seq x y z
N MET A 1 5.38 4.45 -16.28
CA MET A 1 4.99 3.14 -15.71
C MET A 1 3.62 2.80 -16.23
N VAL A 2 3.41 1.59 -16.75
CA VAL A 2 2.06 1.10 -17.10
C VAL A 2 1.33 0.79 -15.78
N PRO A 3 0.08 1.25 -15.58
CA PRO A 3 -0.70 0.85 -14.41
C PRO A 3 -0.89 -0.67 -14.44
N GLY A 4 -0.46 -1.34 -13.36
CA GLY A 4 -0.61 -2.77 -13.19
C GLY A 4 -1.73 -3.07 -12.20
N SER A 5 -2.67 -3.92 -12.60
CA SER A 5 -3.72 -4.42 -11.72
C SER A 5 -3.26 -5.72 -11.06
N TYR A 6 -3.40 -5.80 -9.74
CA TYR A 6 -3.07 -7.00 -8.97
C TYR A 6 -4.27 -7.44 -8.15
N SER A 7 -4.52 -8.74 -8.07
CA SER A 7 -5.61 -9.32 -7.28
C SER A 7 -5.08 -10.09 -6.08
N SER A 8 -5.80 -9.97 -4.97
CA SER A 8 -5.56 -10.70 -3.73
C SER A 8 -6.84 -10.74 -2.91
N SER A 9 -6.88 -11.63 -1.93
CA SER A 9 -8.02 -11.83 -1.07
C SER A 9 -7.58 -12.13 0.36
N VAL A 10 -8.46 -11.80 1.30
CA VAL A 10 -8.34 -12.14 2.72
C VAL A 10 -9.60 -12.89 3.16
N VAL A 11 -9.45 -13.66 4.23
CA VAL A 11 -10.60 -14.30 4.90
C VAL A 11 -11.55 -13.24 5.45
N GLU A 12 -12.78 -13.64 5.79
CA GLU A 12 -13.75 -12.78 6.46
C GLU A 12 -13.19 -12.14 7.73
N GLY A 13 -13.45 -10.84 7.91
CA GLY A 13 -12.85 -10.02 8.96
C GLY A 13 -11.39 -9.62 8.72
N GLY A 14 -10.74 -10.12 7.67
CA GLY A 14 -9.39 -9.73 7.29
C GLY A 14 -9.30 -8.26 6.83
N VAL A 15 -8.14 -7.65 7.05
CA VAL A 15 -7.89 -6.23 6.73
C VAL A 15 -7.00 -6.04 5.50
N LEU A 16 -6.94 -4.83 4.95
CA LEU A 16 -6.12 -4.48 3.78
C LEU A 16 -4.66 -4.88 3.91
N MET A 17 -4.09 -4.76 5.11
CA MET A 17 -2.72 -5.22 5.40
C MET A 17 -2.50 -6.69 5.11
N GLY A 18 -3.49 -7.54 5.41
CA GLY A 18 -3.42 -8.96 5.07
C GLY A 18 -3.39 -9.16 3.55
N ALA A 19 -4.19 -8.40 2.80
CA ALA A 19 -4.24 -8.50 1.35
C ALA A 19 -2.92 -8.04 0.70
N LEU A 20 -2.34 -6.93 1.17
CA LEU A 20 -1.05 -6.42 0.70
C LEU A 20 0.10 -7.39 1.03
N ARG A 21 0.09 -7.99 2.23
CA ARG A 21 1.10 -9.01 2.61
C ARG A 21 1.00 -10.26 1.74
N ARG A 22 -0.21 -10.73 1.43
CA ARG A 22 -0.41 -11.86 0.52
C ARG A 22 -0.01 -11.54 -0.91
N LEU A 23 -0.26 -10.33 -1.40
CA LEU A 23 0.27 -9.85 -2.69
C LEU A 23 1.79 -9.92 -2.70
N GLN A 24 2.41 -9.54 -1.58
CA GLN A 24 3.85 -9.60 -1.35
C GLN A 24 4.43 -11.01 -1.37
N GLU A 25 3.70 -12.00 -0.88
CA GLU A 25 4.17 -13.38 -0.81
C GLU A 25 3.96 -14.19 -2.11
N THR A 26 2.88 -13.90 -2.84
CA THR A 26 2.39 -14.73 -3.97
C THR A 26 3.02 -14.39 -5.31
N GLN A 27 3.46 -13.16 -5.51
CA GLN A 27 3.96 -12.74 -6.80
C GLN A 27 5.45 -13.12 -6.92
N HIS A 28 5.82 -14.02 -7.84
CA HIS A 28 7.21 -14.48 -8.00
C HIS A 28 8.20 -13.33 -8.33
N ASN A 29 7.71 -12.23 -8.92
CA ASN A 29 8.47 -10.98 -9.11
C ASN A 29 8.62 -10.14 -7.81
N PHE A 30 8.12 -10.60 -6.65
CA PHE A 30 8.11 -9.94 -5.32
C PHE A 30 9.08 -10.65 -4.38
N LYS A 31 9.16 -11.97 -4.54
CA LYS A 31 9.71 -12.91 -3.56
C LYS A 31 11.24 -12.98 -3.55
N ALA A 32 11.93 -12.38 -4.52
CA ALA A 32 13.31 -12.75 -4.81
C ALA A 32 14.44 -11.84 -4.23
N ARG A 33 14.20 -10.86 -3.34
CA ARG A 33 15.33 -10.11 -2.74
C ARG A 33 15.02 -9.30 -1.47
N CYS A 34 14.05 -9.70 -0.65
CA CYS A 34 13.79 -9.04 0.65
C CYS A 34 14.79 -9.41 1.77
N ALA A 35 15.85 -10.16 1.46
CA ALA A 35 16.93 -10.48 2.39
C ALA A 35 18.25 -9.92 1.86
N SER A 36 18.54 -8.64 2.09
CA SER A 36 19.92 -8.14 1.99
C SER A 36 20.12 -6.92 2.89
N VAL A 37 21.08 -7.05 3.81
CA VAL A 37 21.51 -6.06 4.79
C VAL A 37 22.31 -4.91 4.13
N LEU A 38 22.62 -4.99 2.84
CA LEU A 38 23.34 -3.96 2.10
C LEU A 38 22.73 -3.79 0.69
N SER A 39 21.69 -2.95 0.62
CA SER A 39 21.07 -2.30 -0.55
C SER A 39 21.23 -2.94 -1.94
N HIS A 40 20.19 -3.67 -2.41
CA HIS A 40 19.84 -3.92 -3.83
C HIS A 40 18.32 -4.29 -3.92
N THR A 41 17.47 -3.27 -4.08
CA THR A 41 15.99 -3.23 -3.91
C THR A 41 15.15 -4.30 -4.62
N PRO A 42 14.18 -4.89 -3.90
CA PRO A 42 12.79 -4.98 -4.36
C PRO A 42 11.88 -4.55 -3.20
N CYS A 43 11.83 -3.25 -2.93
CA CYS A 43 10.95 -2.73 -1.89
C CYS A 43 9.55 -2.66 -2.47
N ARG A 44 8.73 -3.58 -2.03
CA ARG A 44 7.40 -3.79 -2.56
C ARG A 44 6.54 -3.76 -1.28
N PHE A 45 5.67 -2.74 -1.23
CA PHE A 45 5.05 -2.02 -0.08
C PHE A 45 5.83 -1.98 1.25
N THR A 46 6.31 -0.81 1.69
CA THR A 46 6.71 -0.60 3.09
C THR A 46 5.62 0.14 3.85
N VAL A 47 5.37 -0.27 5.09
CA VAL A 47 4.42 0.38 6.00
C VAL A 47 5.16 0.85 7.22
N LYS A 48 4.74 1.99 7.74
CA LYS A 48 5.26 2.55 8.99
C LYS A 48 4.10 2.69 9.96
N TRP A 49 4.35 2.34 11.21
CA TRP A 49 3.45 2.61 12.32
C TRP A 49 3.81 3.95 12.94
N ASP A 50 2.79 4.73 13.25
CA ASP A 50 2.89 5.95 14.01
C ASP A 50 1.88 5.92 15.17
N PRO A 51 2.27 6.38 16.36
CA PRO A 51 1.42 6.34 17.56
C PRO A 51 0.15 7.16 17.44
N ASP A 52 0.18 8.25 16.67
CA ASP A 52 -0.90 9.22 16.56
C ASP A 52 -1.81 8.91 15.36
N PHE A 53 -1.25 8.33 14.30
CA PHE A 53 -1.95 8.13 13.02
C PHE A 53 -2.13 6.66 12.61
N GLY A 54 -1.54 5.71 13.34
CA GLY A 54 -1.61 4.29 13.03
C GLY A 54 -0.73 3.89 11.85
N LEU A 55 -1.19 2.91 11.05
CA LEU A 55 -0.41 2.32 9.95
C LEU A 55 -0.61 3.08 8.64
N PHE A 56 0.47 3.53 8.02
CA PHE A 56 0.45 4.14 6.69
C PHE A 56 1.51 3.56 5.75
N LEU A 57 1.30 3.74 4.44
CA LEU A 57 2.27 3.38 3.41
C LEU A 57 3.44 4.36 3.41
N GLU A 58 4.64 3.85 3.62
CA GLU A 58 5.87 4.60 3.51
C GLU A 58 6.40 4.58 2.06
N SER A 59 6.37 3.42 1.40
CA SER A 59 6.82 3.29 0.00
C SER A 59 6.03 2.26 -0.81
N VAL A 60 5.96 2.49 -2.12
CA VAL A 60 5.39 1.57 -3.12
C VAL A 60 6.41 1.36 -4.23
N ASN A 61 6.78 0.11 -4.50
CA ASN A 61 7.74 -0.26 -5.56
C ASN A 61 9.05 0.54 -5.50
N GLY A 62 9.58 0.78 -4.29
CA GLY A 62 10.82 1.54 -4.06
C GLY A 62 10.67 3.05 -4.11
N VAL A 63 9.48 3.58 -4.39
CA VAL A 63 9.21 5.02 -4.35
C VAL A 63 8.61 5.37 -2.99
N ALA A 64 9.39 6.03 -2.14
CA ALA A 64 8.94 6.50 -0.83
C ALA A 64 8.22 7.87 -0.91
N GLY A 65 7.43 8.15 0.13
CA GLY A 65 7.07 9.52 0.48
C GLY A 65 8.30 10.32 0.96
N ASN A 66 8.21 11.64 0.92
CA ASN A 66 9.30 12.53 1.34
C ASN A 66 8.72 13.71 2.12
N VAL A 67 9.13 13.85 3.37
CA VAL A 67 8.66 14.91 4.28
C VAL A 67 9.06 16.30 3.78
N HIS A 68 10.28 16.47 3.26
CA HIS A 68 10.78 17.75 2.75
C HIS A 68 10.04 18.18 1.47
N GLU A 69 9.72 17.22 0.61
CA GLU A 69 8.91 17.45 -0.60
C GLU A 69 7.40 17.37 -0.32
N GLN A 70 7.02 17.14 0.93
CA GLN A 70 5.65 16.96 1.39
C GLN A 70 4.86 15.93 0.56
N THR A 71 5.50 14.82 0.17
CA THR A 71 4.84 13.76 -0.61
C THR A 71 4.51 12.53 0.22
N TYR A 72 3.36 11.93 -0.03
CA TYR A 72 2.88 10.75 0.68
C TYR A 72 2.08 9.82 -0.25
N TRP A 73 1.85 8.59 0.20
CA TRP A 73 1.02 7.59 -0.49
C TRP A 73 -0.40 7.58 0.07
N GLU A 74 -1.37 7.63 -0.83
CA GLU A 74 -2.79 7.46 -0.54
C GLU A 74 -3.27 6.10 -1.00
N ILE A 75 -4.22 5.57 -0.24
CA ILE A 75 -5.00 4.40 -0.58
C ILE A 75 -6.43 4.86 -0.76
N LEU A 76 -6.99 4.58 -1.93
CA LEU A 76 -8.32 5.03 -2.32
C LEU A 76 -9.19 3.80 -2.61
N SER A 77 -10.38 3.70 -2.03
CA SER A 77 -11.35 2.69 -2.48
C SER A 77 -12.15 3.22 -3.64
N GLU A 78 -12.51 2.32 -4.54
CA GLU A 78 -13.69 2.53 -5.38
C GLU A 78 -14.94 2.31 -4.53
N SER A 79 -15.47 3.38 -3.93
CA SER A 79 -16.89 3.45 -3.60
C SER A 79 -17.54 4.39 -4.59
N SER A 80 -18.68 3.98 -5.14
CA SER A 80 -19.47 4.69 -6.17
C SER A 80 -19.25 6.22 -6.18
N GLU A 81 -18.70 6.68 -7.30
CA GLU A 81 -18.48 8.08 -7.72
C GLU A 81 -17.38 8.90 -7.00
N GLU A 82 -16.96 8.55 -5.78
CA GLU A 82 -15.92 9.30 -5.05
C GLU A 82 -14.83 8.39 -4.46
N HIS A 83 -13.58 8.69 -4.79
CA HIS A 83 -12.41 8.03 -4.19
C HIS A 83 -12.26 8.45 -2.72
N ARG A 84 -12.55 7.56 -1.79
CA ARG A 84 -12.37 7.81 -0.36
C ARG A 84 -10.99 7.34 0.10
N ARG A 85 -10.27 8.21 0.83
CA ARG A 85 -9.00 7.86 1.48
C ARG A 85 -9.27 6.90 2.63
N ILE A 86 -8.43 5.88 2.73
CA ILE A 86 -8.64 4.76 3.65
C ILE A 86 -7.36 4.41 4.41
N ASP A 87 -7.55 3.96 5.65
CA ASP A 87 -6.49 3.48 6.52
C ASP A 87 -6.29 1.96 6.46
N LEU A 88 -5.03 1.56 6.62
CA LEU A 88 -4.58 0.18 6.45
C LEU A 88 -5.08 -0.80 7.52
N GLY A 89 -5.33 -0.29 8.73
CA GLY A 89 -5.68 -1.07 9.92
C GLY A 89 -7.17 -1.34 10.09
N GLU A 90 -8.03 -0.49 9.53
CA GLU A 90 -9.49 -0.55 9.72
C GLU A 90 -10.22 -1.06 8.48
N PHE A 91 -9.57 -1.04 7.31
CA PHE A 91 -10.23 -1.39 6.06
C PHE A 91 -10.45 -2.88 5.86
N HIS A 92 -11.73 -3.26 5.68
CA HIS A 92 -12.16 -4.59 5.29
C HIS A 92 -12.27 -4.70 3.75
N PRO A 93 -11.37 -5.44 3.07
CA PRO A 93 -11.36 -5.53 1.61
C PRO A 93 -12.61 -6.14 0.98
N GLN A 94 -13.45 -6.80 1.79
CA GLN A 94 -14.68 -7.44 1.36
C GLN A 94 -15.83 -6.45 1.15
N SER A 95 -15.69 -5.22 1.65
CA SER A 95 -16.70 -4.16 1.50
C SER A 95 -16.55 -3.37 0.20
N TYR A 96 -15.49 -3.62 -0.59
CA TYR A 96 -15.15 -2.82 -1.78
C TYR A 96 -14.56 -3.69 -2.90
N ASN A 97 -14.74 -3.26 -4.16
CA ASN A 97 -14.29 -4.01 -5.33
C ASN A 97 -12.78 -3.85 -5.61
N ALA A 98 -12.20 -2.68 -5.30
CA ALA A 98 -10.82 -2.36 -5.59
C ALA A 98 -10.23 -1.28 -4.65
N ALA A 99 -8.91 -1.29 -4.51
CA ALA A 99 -8.12 -0.26 -3.85
C ALA A 99 -7.03 0.26 -4.80
N HIS A 100 -6.90 1.58 -4.89
CA HIS A 100 -5.94 2.29 -5.73
C HIS A 100 -4.86 2.96 -4.89
N LEU A 101 -3.63 2.93 -5.39
CA LEU A 101 -2.48 3.57 -4.73
C LEU A 101 -2.02 4.78 -5.54
N ARG A 102 -1.97 5.94 -4.89
CA ARG A 102 -1.59 7.21 -5.53
C ARG A 102 -0.57 7.95 -4.69
N LYS A 103 0.52 8.43 -5.30
CA LYS A 103 1.43 9.38 -4.65
C LYS A 103 0.86 10.79 -4.82
N LYS A 104 0.70 11.52 -3.71
CA LYS A 104 0.16 12.89 -3.67
C LYS A 104 1.23 13.83 -3.10
N ILE A 105 1.21 15.08 -3.54
CA ILE A 105 1.97 16.19 -2.95
C ILE A 105 0.99 16.94 -2.05
N ASN A 106 1.39 17.25 -0.82
CA ASN A 106 0.58 18.06 0.08
C ASN A 106 0.58 19.51 -0.46
N GLU A 107 -0.58 19.98 -0.91
CA GLU A 107 -0.78 21.38 -1.29
C GLU A 107 -1.16 22.12 -0.01
N ARG A 108 -0.33 23.08 0.41
CA ARG A 108 -0.62 23.95 1.56
C ARG A 108 -1.84 24.81 1.31
#